data_AF-A0A166DW65-F1
#
_entry.id   AF-A0A166DW65-F1
#
_cell.length_a   1.000
_cell.length_b   1.000
_cell.length_c   1.000
_cell.angle_alpha   90.00
_cell.angle_beta   90.00
_cell.angle_gamma   90.00
#
_symmetry.space_group_name_H-M   'P 1'
#
loop_
_entity.id
_entity.type
_entity.pdbx_description
1 polymer ?
#
loop_
_entity_poly.entity_id
_entity_poly.type
_entity_poly.pdbx_seq_one_letter_code
_entity_poly.pdbx_strand_id
1 'polypeptide(L)'
;MSSVESPNAARDFGEPFNATDADIILRSVENVDFRAHRLVLRLASPVFADMITLAAPSTTDDELKDGLPVVQMIETERALHLLLCFCYPNTIPPVHVLDDFSLAVHVISKFELGHAKHLVTSLLRAHVQEAPERVYALAWLLQSRELVLLSAKASLAMPVLRDRTPPREFEHITAYALQELLSFHFRCMQQVASLREGWKWVTPGSVPAQCHKSTGSHDRSCRCDYRTVSLSNGSQVAIRSWCQAYVDAACIAYQNEGALTAITRLTTCSAALLSAHECSNCKTEASVALDKFSLVLKTRVEDIVAEAATKLQTPFQTT
;
A
#
# COMPACT_ATOMS: atom_id res chain seq x y z
N MET A 1 39.33 -26.23 37.04
CA MET A 1 39.12 -26.51 35.61
C MET A 1 37.75 -25.98 35.26
N SER A 2 37.70 -24.74 34.76
CA SER A 2 36.46 -24.13 34.29
C SER A 2 36.21 -24.64 32.88
N SER A 3 35.17 -25.43 32.71
CA SER A 3 34.74 -25.91 31.39
C SER A 3 34.36 -24.70 30.55
N VAL A 4 35.12 -24.47 29.49
CA VAL A 4 34.77 -23.51 28.44
C VAL A 4 33.63 -24.18 27.66
N GLU A 5 32.40 -23.73 27.86
CA GLU A 5 31.30 -24.07 26.95
C GLU A 5 31.70 -23.62 25.54
N SER A 6 31.83 -24.59 24.62
CA SER A 6 32.06 -24.33 23.21
C SER A 6 30.90 -23.48 22.69
N PRO A 7 31.12 -22.24 22.21
CA PRO A 7 30.06 -21.28 21.93
C PRO A 7 29.26 -21.59 20.65
N ASN A 8 29.21 -22.85 20.20
CA ASN A 8 28.62 -23.22 18.91
C ASN A 8 28.10 -24.68 18.83
N ALA A 9 27.71 -25.29 19.96
CA ALA A 9 27.06 -26.60 19.91
C ALA A 9 25.66 -26.47 19.30
N ALA A 10 25.32 -27.35 18.34
CA ALA A 10 24.00 -27.34 17.73
C ALA A 10 22.91 -27.66 18.77
N ARG A 11 21.82 -26.90 18.75
CA ARG A 11 20.66 -27.08 19.63
C ARG A 11 19.43 -27.44 18.83
N ASP A 12 18.53 -28.24 19.41
CA ASP A 12 17.23 -28.47 18.80
C ASP A 12 16.32 -27.24 18.93
N PHE A 13 15.50 -26.99 17.90
CA PHE A 13 14.51 -25.92 17.94
C PHE A 13 13.40 -26.21 18.97
N GLY A 14 12.87 -27.43 18.98
CA GLY A 14 11.75 -27.85 19.83
C GLY A 14 10.43 -27.98 19.06
N GLU A 15 9.31 -28.04 19.78
CA GLU A 15 7.97 -28.12 19.17
C GLU A 15 7.68 -26.87 18.32
N PRO A 16 7.04 -27.00 17.14
CA PRO A 16 6.49 -28.24 16.55
C PRO A 16 7.48 -29.02 15.66
N PHE A 17 8.76 -28.61 15.59
CA PHE A 17 9.78 -29.17 14.69
C PHE A 17 10.75 -30.13 15.40
N ASN A 18 10.20 -31.01 16.25
CA ASN A 18 10.92 -32.04 17.01
C ASN A 18 10.35 -33.45 16.81
N ALA A 19 9.64 -33.69 15.70
CA ALA A 19 8.96 -34.94 15.42
C ALA A 19 9.93 -36.14 15.42
N THR A 20 9.52 -37.25 16.04
CA THR A 20 10.35 -38.45 16.16
C THR A 20 10.46 -39.25 14.87
N ASP A 21 9.50 -39.10 13.96
CA ASP A 21 9.41 -39.73 12.65
C ASP A 21 10.00 -38.87 11.51
N ALA A 22 10.66 -37.76 11.85
CA ALA A 22 11.40 -36.94 10.89
C ALA A 22 12.50 -37.75 10.17
N ASP A 23 12.71 -37.46 8.88
CA ASP A 23 13.67 -38.14 8.00
C ASP A 23 14.81 -37.22 7.51
N ILE A 24 14.85 -35.98 8.01
CA ILE A 24 15.86 -34.96 7.72
C ILE A 24 15.92 -33.92 8.84
N ILE A 25 17.11 -33.35 9.05
CA ILE A 25 17.31 -32.19 9.92
C ILE A 25 17.77 -31.03 9.05
N LEU A 26 17.09 -29.88 9.13
CA LEU A 26 17.55 -28.62 8.57
C LEU A 26 18.20 -27.80 9.68
N ARG A 27 19.46 -27.43 9.53
CA ARG A 27 20.21 -26.65 10.53
C ARG A 27 20.34 -25.20 10.08
N SER A 28 19.95 -24.24 10.93
CA SER A 28 20.14 -22.81 10.64
C SER A 28 21.61 -22.37 10.73
N VAL A 29 21.92 -21.16 10.28
CA VAL A 29 23.28 -20.58 10.41
C VAL A 29 23.72 -20.42 11.87
N GLU A 30 22.77 -20.29 12.80
CA GLU A 30 23.00 -20.24 14.26
C GLU A 30 23.07 -21.63 14.92
N ASN A 31 23.24 -22.69 14.11
CA ASN A 31 23.28 -24.10 14.56
C ASN A 31 22.00 -24.54 15.31
N VAL A 32 20.83 -24.10 14.84
CA VAL A 32 19.53 -24.56 15.37
C VAL A 32 18.94 -25.61 14.45
N ASP A 33 18.68 -26.80 15.01
CA ASP A 33 18.23 -27.99 14.30
C ASP A 33 16.70 -28.09 14.29
N PHE A 34 16.14 -28.16 13.08
CA PHE A 34 14.72 -28.38 12.82
C PHE A 34 14.52 -29.76 12.24
N ARG A 35 13.80 -30.62 12.96
CA ARG A 35 13.41 -31.95 12.47
C ARG A 35 12.25 -31.80 11.48
N ALA A 36 12.41 -32.36 10.28
CA ALA A 36 11.44 -32.23 9.20
C ALA A 36 11.27 -33.52 8.38
N HIS A 37 10.35 -33.45 7.41
CA HIS A 37 9.92 -34.54 6.55
C HIS A 37 10.19 -34.14 5.11
N ARG A 38 11.06 -34.88 4.41
CA ARG A 38 11.41 -34.65 3.01
C ARG A 38 10.16 -34.56 2.15
N LEU A 39 9.18 -35.44 2.36
CA LEU A 39 7.93 -35.42 1.61
C LEU A 39 7.19 -34.09 1.72
N VAL A 40 7.05 -33.54 2.93
CA VAL A 40 6.35 -32.26 3.16
C VAL A 40 7.10 -31.12 2.48
N LEU A 41 8.42 -31.05 2.64
CA LEU A 41 9.27 -30.03 2.02
C LEU A 41 9.17 -30.06 0.50
N ARG A 42 9.25 -31.26 -0.12
CA ARG A 42 9.16 -31.46 -1.57
C ARG A 42 7.80 -31.07 -2.14
N LEU A 43 6.71 -31.34 -1.41
CA LEU A 43 5.36 -30.98 -1.83
C LEU A 43 5.10 -29.48 -1.72
N ALA A 44 5.71 -28.82 -0.72
CA ALA A 44 5.52 -27.40 -0.49
C ALA A 44 6.37 -26.51 -1.41
N SER A 45 7.54 -26.98 -1.85
CA SER A 45 8.50 -26.16 -2.58
C SER A 45 9.25 -26.96 -3.66
N PRO A 46 9.27 -26.49 -4.92
CA PRO A 46 10.10 -27.09 -5.96
C PRO A 46 11.60 -26.95 -5.64
N VAL A 47 12.01 -25.86 -4.98
CA VAL A 47 13.40 -25.65 -4.54
C VAL A 47 13.84 -26.74 -3.56
N PHE A 48 12.96 -27.11 -2.62
CA PHE A 48 13.24 -28.25 -1.75
C PHE A 48 13.21 -29.58 -2.51
N ALA A 49 12.34 -29.74 -3.51
CA ALA A 49 12.36 -30.93 -4.37
C ALA A 49 13.70 -31.13 -5.07
N ASP A 50 14.28 -30.06 -5.61
CA ASP A 50 15.57 -30.09 -6.28
C ASP A 50 16.72 -30.27 -5.28
N MET A 51 16.72 -29.51 -4.17
CA MET A 51 17.75 -29.62 -3.14
C MET A 51 17.85 -31.02 -2.55
N ILE A 52 16.71 -31.65 -2.24
CA ILE A 52 16.65 -32.98 -1.63
C ILE A 52 17.03 -34.08 -2.62
N THR A 53 16.74 -33.92 -3.91
CA THR A 53 17.13 -34.89 -4.94
C THR A 53 18.61 -34.81 -5.27
N LEU A 54 19.21 -33.61 -5.23
CA LEU A 54 20.65 -33.40 -5.39
C LEU A 54 21.46 -33.88 -4.17
N ALA A 55 20.90 -33.77 -2.96
CA ALA A 55 21.52 -34.22 -1.72
C ALA A 55 21.44 -35.75 -1.49
N ALA A 56 21.51 -36.55 -2.56
CA ALA A 56 21.61 -38.00 -2.43
C ALA A 56 22.93 -38.37 -1.71
N PRO A 57 22.92 -39.28 -0.73
CA PRO A 57 24.08 -39.60 0.08
C PRO A 57 25.15 -40.19 -0.82
N SER A 58 26.18 -39.41 -1.12
CA SER A 58 27.22 -39.77 -2.08
C SER A 58 28.61 -39.84 -1.44
N THR A 59 28.76 -39.44 -0.18
CA THR A 59 30.04 -39.50 0.54
C THR A 59 29.88 -39.78 2.02
N THR A 60 30.87 -40.48 2.59
CA THR A 60 31.03 -40.83 4.02
C THR A 60 31.17 -39.64 4.97
N ASP A 61 31.13 -38.40 4.47
CA ASP A 61 31.38 -37.16 5.23
C ASP A 61 30.08 -36.37 5.55
N ASP A 62 28.91 -36.90 5.18
CA ASP A 62 27.63 -36.25 5.51
C ASP A 62 27.37 -36.29 7.02
N GLU A 63 27.10 -35.13 7.62
CA GLU A 63 26.81 -35.04 9.05
C GLU A 63 25.49 -35.77 9.36
N LEU A 64 25.57 -36.70 10.32
CA LEU A 64 24.42 -37.41 10.86
C LEU A 64 24.19 -36.99 12.31
N LYS A 65 22.94 -36.68 12.64
CA LYS A 65 22.48 -36.49 14.02
C LYS A 65 21.30 -37.42 14.26
N ASP A 66 21.42 -38.28 15.28
CA ASP A 66 20.41 -39.30 15.61
C ASP A 66 20.08 -40.24 14.44
N GLY A 67 21.06 -40.50 13.57
CA GLY A 67 20.89 -41.30 12.36
C GLY A 67 20.18 -40.57 11.21
N LEU A 68 19.86 -39.28 11.37
CA LEU A 68 19.24 -38.44 10.34
C LEU A 68 20.30 -37.57 9.64
N PRO A 69 20.20 -37.38 8.31
CA PRO A 69 21.05 -36.45 7.58
C PRO A 69 20.75 -35.01 8.00
N VAL A 70 21.81 -34.27 8.30
CA VAL A 70 21.77 -32.84 8.63
C VAL A 70 22.12 -32.04 7.38
N VAL A 71 21.22 -31.14 6.99
CA VAL A 71 21.45 -30.18 5.90
C VAL A 71 21.67 -28.80 6.50
N GLN A 72 22.88 -28.28 6.33
CA GLN A 72 23.23 -26.92 6.73
C GLN A 72 22.56 -25.91 5.80
N MET A 73 21.73 -25.04 6.37
CA MET A 73 21.03 -23.96 5.69
C MET A 73 21.78 -22.63 5.90
N ILE A 74 21.59 -21.69 4.97
CA ILE A 74 22.12 -20.32 5.10
C ILE A 74 21.13 -19.36 5.76
N GLU A 75 19.91 -19.84 5.95
CA GLU A 75 18.81 -19.18 6.63
C GLU A 75 19.08 -19.07 8.13
N THR A 76 18.65 -17.94 8.71
CA THR A 76 18.59 -17.76 10.16
C THR A 76 17.52 -18.67 10.77
N GLU A 77 17.62 -18.92 12.06
CA GLU A 77 16.61 -19.65 12.84
C GLU A 77 15.20 -19.10 12.58
N ARG A 78 15.05 -17.77 12.59
CA ARG A 78 13.76 -17.11 12.35
C ARG A 78 13.25 -17.35 10.92
N ALA A 79 14.13 -17.27 9.93
CA ALA A 79 13.77 -17.49 8.53
C ALA A 79 13.36 -18.94 8.28
N LEU A 80 14.12 -19.88 8.86
CA LEU A 80 13.89 -21.32 8.72
C LEU A 80 12.62 -21.75 9.46
N HIS A 81 12.37 -21.21 10.66
CA HIS A 81 11.11 -21.39 11.38
C HIS A 81 9.92 -20.94 10.53
N LEU A 82 9.98 -19.73 9.99
CA LEU A 82 8.90 -19.17 9.17
C LEU A 82 8.66 -19.97 7.88
N LEU A 83 9.74 -20.37 7.20
CA LEU A 83 9.70 -21.24 6.03
C LEU A 83 9.00 -22.57 6.34
N LEU A 84 9.38 -23.23 7.42
CA LEU A 84 8.77 -24.49 7.82
C LEU A 84 7.30 -24.33 8.21
N CYS A 85 6.91 -23.22 8.85
CA CYS A 85 5.50 -22.92 9.09
C CYS A 85 4.68 -22.73 7.79
N PHE A 86 5.32 -22.31 6.69
CA PHE A 86 4.62 -22.29 5.39
C PHE A 86 4.56 -23.66 4.73
N CYS A 87 5.50 -24.56 5.03
CA CYS A 87 5.52 -25.90 4.45
C CYS A 87 4.55 -26.87 5.15
N TYR A 88 4.37 -26.74 6.46
CA TYR A 88 3.63 -27.72 7.25
C TYR A 88 2.15 -27.39 7.42
N PRO A 89 1.26 -28.39 7.26
CA PRO A 89 -0.14 -28.22 7.64
C PRO A 89 -0.26 -27.98 9.15
N ASN A 90 -1.32 -27.28 9.56
CA ASN A 90 -1.64 -26.98 10.97
C ASN A 90 -0.60 -26.16 11.74
N THR A 91 0.34 -25.53 11.04
CA THR A 91 1.22 -24.52 11.64
C THR A 91 0.72 -23.13 11.29
N ILE A 92 0.90 -22.18 12.22
CA ILE A 92 0.52 -20.78 12.02
C ILE A 92 1.82 -19.99 11.90
N PRO A 93 2.13 -19.42 10.72
CA PRO A 93 3.30 -18.58 10.55
C PRO A 93 3.26 -17.40 11.55
N PRO A 94 4.33 -17.18 12.34
CA PRO A 94 4.38 -16.12 13.36
C PRO A 94 4.64 -14.76 12.70
N VAL A 95 3.69 -14.29 11.90
CA VAL A 95 3.77 -13.03 11.15
C VAL A 95 2.86 -12.00 11.80
N HIS A 96 3.45 -11.06 12.55
CA HIS A 96 2.71 -10.10 13.37
C HIS A 96 3.05 -8.65 13.04
N VAL A 97 4.30 -8.37 12.71
CA VAL A 97 4.78 -7.02 12.38
C VAL A 97 5.34 -6.98 10.96
N LEU A 98 5.45 -5.79 10.38
CA LEU A 98 5.92 -5.61 9.00
C LEU A 98 7.31 -6.22 8.73
N ASP A 99 8.18 -6.28 9.74
CA ASP A 99 9.49 -6.96 9.59
C ASP A 99 9.33 -8.48 9.40
N ASP A 100 8.31 -9.09 10.00
CA ASP A 100 7.97 -10.51 9.75
C ASP A 100 7.48 -10.70 8.33
N PHE A 101 6.68 -9.75 7.82
CA PHE A 101 6.20 -9.79 6.45
C PHE A 101 7.37 -9.66 5.46
N SER A 102 8.32 -8.77 5.71
CA SER A 102 9.52 -8.64 4.88
C SER A 102 10.30 -9.94 4.81
N LEU A 103 10.47 -10.62 5.95
CA LEU A 103 11.09 -11.94 5.99
C LEU A 103 10.23 -13.00 5.28
N ALA A 104 8.92 -13.00 5.49
CA ALA A 104 7.97 -13.91 4.87
C ALA A 104 8.04 -13.83 3.34
N VAL A 105 8.01 -12.61 2.80
CA VAL A 105 8.10 -12.38 1.35
C VAL A 105 9.42 -12.89 0.78
N HIS A 106 10.53 -12.69 1.51
CA HIS A 106 11.83 -13.20 1.10
C HIS A 106 11.85 -14.74 1.03
N VAL A 107 11.39 -15.44 2.08
CA VAL A 107 11.36 -16.91 2.08
C VAL A 107 10.37 -17.47 1.06
N ILE A 108 9.21 -16.83 0.88
CA ILE A 108 8.21 -17.23 -0.13
C ILE A 108 8.78 -17.11 -1.55
N SER A 109 9.51 -16.03 -1.83
CA SER A 109 10.15 -15.85 -3.13
C SER A 109 11.29 -16.84 -3.33
N LYS A 110 12.15 -17.01 -2.32
CA LYS A 110 13.34 -17.86 -2.42
C LYS A 110 13.02 -19.34 -2.58
N PHE A 111 12.02 -19.82 -1.85
CA PHE A 111 11.59 -21.23 -1.87
C PHE A 111 10.36 -21.46 -2.75
N GLU A 112 9.95 -20.46 -3.53
CA GLU A 112 8.83 -20.55 -4.48
C GLU A 112 7.53 -21.10 -3.87
N LEU A 113 7.17 -20.60 -2.69
CA LEU A 113 6.00 -21.04 -1.93
C LEU A 113 4.71 -20.40 -2.47
N GLY A 114 4.26 -20.84 -3.64
CA GLY A 114 3.10 -20.27 -4.34
C GLY A 114 1.83 -20.18 -3.48
N HIS A 115 1.55 -21.21 -2.69
CA HIS A 115 0.38 -21.26 -1.78
C HIS A 115 0.43 -20.19 -0.68
N ALA A 116 1.62 -19.83 -0.21
CA ALA A 116 1.79 -18.86 0.87
C ALA A 116 1.58 -17.40 0.41
N LYS A 117 1.74 -17.11 -0.90
CA LYS A 117 1.55 -15.75 -1.46
C LYS A 117 0.17 -15.19 -1.14
N HIS A 118 -0.89 -15.98 -1.29
CA HIS A 118 -2.26 -15.53 -1.03
C HIS A 118 -2.52 -15.23 0.45
N LEU A 119 -2.02 -16.09 1.34
CA LEU A 119 -2.14 -15.90 2.79
C LEU A 119 -1.46 -14.59 3.22
N VAL A 120 -0.20 -14.41 2.84
CA VAL A 120 0.58 -13.22 3.21
C VAL A 120 0.01 -11.95 2.59
N THR A 121 -0.47 -12.01 1.34
CA THR A 121 -1.16 -10.88 0.69
C THR A 121 -2.41 -10.48 1.48
N SER A 122 -3.21 -11.45 1.93
CA SER A 122 -4.43 -11.20 2.69
C SER A 122 -4.13 -10.53 4.04
N LEU A 123 -3.13 -11.04 4.76
CA LEU A 123 -2.69 -10.48 6.05
C LEU A 123 -2.11 -9.06 5.89
N LEU A 124 -1.32 -8.81 4.84
CA LEU A 124 -0.74 -7.49 4.56
C LEU A 124 -1.78 -6.40 4.31
N ARG A 125 -2.98 -6.74 3.83
CA ARG A 125 -4.06 -5.74 3.60
C ARG A 125 -4.39 -4.96 4.88
N ALA A 126 -4.26 -5.59 6.06
CA ALA A 126 -4.54 -4.94 7.34
C ALA A 126 -3.59 -3.77 7.65
N HIS A 127 -2.40 -3.75 7.06
CA HIS A 127 -1.37 -2.73 7.32
C HIS A 127 -1.33 -1.60 6.28
N VAL A 128 -2.20 -1.62 5.28
CA VAL A 128 -2.19 -0.64 4.16
C VAL A 128 -2.30 0.81 4.66
N GLN A 129 -3.17 1.06 5.65
CA GLN A 129 -3.39 2.42 6.14
C GLN A 129 -2.24 2.91 7.03
N GLU A 130 -1.60 2.00 7.76
CA GLU A 130 -0.52 2.32 8.71
C GLU A 130 0.81 2.55 7.98
N ALA A 131 1.14 1.71 7.01
CA ALA A 131 2.43 1.73 6.33
C ALA A 131 2.31 1.45 4.82
N PRO A 132 1.59 2.30 4.07
CA PRO A 132 1.27 2.05 2.67
C PRO A 132 2.51 1.86 1.79
N GLU A 133 3.59 2.63 2.02
CA GLU A 133 4.82 2.51 1.23
C GLU A 133 5.54 1.18 1.48
N ARG A 134 5.58 0.70 2.73
CA ARG A 134 6.14 -0.62 3.07
C ARG A 134 5.31 -1.72 2.41
N VAL A 135 3.99 -1.63 2.53
CA VAL A 135 3.06 -2.60 1.91
C VAL A 135 3.16 -2.55 0.38
N TYR A 136 3.40 -1.39 -0.24
CA TYR A 136 3.63 -1.26 -1.68
C TYR A 136 4.84 -2.08 -2.14
N ALA A 137 5.97 -1.94 -1.44
CA ALA A 137 7.18 -2.68 -1.78
C ALA A 137 6.99 -4.20 -1.60
N LEU A 138 6.38 -4.62 -0.48
CA LEU A 138 6.10 -6.03 -0.23
C LEU A 138 5.10 -6.61 -1.23
N ALA A 139 4.07 -5.86 -1.59
CA ALA A 139 3.11 -6.25 -2.61
C ALA A 139 3.76 -6.43 -3.99
N TRP A 140 4.74 -5.58 -4.31
CA TRP A 140 5.51 -5.68 -5.54
C TRP A 140 6.34 -6.96 -5.58
N LEU A 141 7.04 -7.26 -4.49
CA LEU A 141 7.83 -8.50 -4.33
C LEU A 141 6.96 -9.75 -4.34
N LEU A 142 5.76 -9.69 -3.78
CA LEU A 142 4.75 -10.76 -3.85
C LEU A 142 4.08 -10.87 -5.22
N GLN A 143 4.31 -9.91 -6.12
CA GLN A 143 3.67 -9.82 -7.43
C GLN A 143 2.14 -9.68 -7.33
N SER A 144 1.64 -9.04 -6.27
CA SER A 144 0.21 -8.81 -6.05
C SER A 144 -0.20 -7.44 -6.59
N ARG A 145 -0.67 -7.40 -7.85
CA ARG A 145 -1.13 -6.15 -8.49
C ARG A 145 -2.24 -5.45 -7.69
N GLU A 146 -3.19 -6.22 -7.16
CA GLU A 146 -4.28 -5.66 -6.37
C GLU A 146 -3.76 -4.91 -5.14
N LEU A 147 -2.84 -5.53 -4.38
CA LEU A 147 -2.29 -4.93 -3.18
C LEU A 147 -1.36 -3.75 -3.50
N VAL A 148 -0.62 -3.81 -4.63
CA VAL A 148 0.16 -2.68 -5.16
C VAL A 148 -0.73 -1.46 -5.41
N LEU A 149 -1.88 -1.64 -6.06
CA LEU A 149 -2.80 -0.53 -6.34
C LEU A 149 -3.45 0.00 -5.06
N LEU A 150 -3.82 -0.88 -4.13
CA LEU A 150 -4.44 -0.51 -2.87
C LEU A 150 -3.48 0.33 -2.00
N SER A 151 -2.23 -0.10 -1.87
CA SER A 151 -1.20 0.59 -1.10
C SER A 151 -0.70 1.85 -1.79
N ALA A 152 -0.59 1.87 -3.13
CA ALA A 152 -0.28 3.09 -3.88
C ALA A 152 -1.33 4.18 -3.62
N LYS A 153 -2.63 3.84 -3.67
CA LYS A 153 -3.69 4.81 -3.33
C LYS A 153 -3.59 5.32 -1.90
N ALA A 154 -3.40 4.43 -0.92
CA ALA A 154 -3.26 4.81 0.48
C ALA A 154 -2.00 5.68 0.72
N SER A 155 -0.94 5.46 -0.05
CA SER A 155 0.29 6.25 0.05
C SER A 155 0.11 7.72 -0.35
N LEU A 156 -0.96 8.10 -1.06
CA LEU A 156 -1.25 9.50 -1.38
C LEU A 156 -1.35 10.34 -0.11
N ALA A 157 -1.92 9.80 0.98
CA ALA A 157 -2.02 10.47 2.26
C ALA A 157 -0.67 10.62 3.01
N MET A 158 0.41 10.09 2.44
CA MET A 158 1.76 10.20 2.98
C MET A 158 2.57 11.23 2.18
N PRO A 159 3.35 12.08 2.84
CA PRO A 159 4.23 13.02 2.15
C PRO A 159 5.37 12.25 1.48
N VAL A 160 5.24 12.01 0.18
CA VAL A 160 6.26 11.34 -0.62
C VAL A 160 7.51 12.21 -0.72
N LEU A 161 8.67 11.64 -0.36
CA LEU A 161 10.00 12.24 -0.48
C LEU A 161 10.26 13.54 0.32
N ARG A 162 9.43 13.89 1.32
CA ARG A 162 9.72 15.01 2.23
C ARG A 162 10.27 14.47 3.55
N ASP A 163 11.57 14.70 3.80
CA ASP A 163 12.24 14.50 5.09
C ASP A 163 11.94 13.17 5.82
N ARG A 164 11.78 12.09 5.05
CA ARG A 164 11.50 10.74 5.58
C ARG A 164 12.55 9.75 5.12
N THR A 165 12.97 8.89 6.03
CA THR A 165 13.78 7.72 5.70
C THR A 165 12.93 6.79 4.84
N PRO A 166 13.42 6.37 3.65
CA PRO A 166 12.69 5.42 2.82
C PRO A 166 12.50 4.09 3.59
N PRO A 167 11.38 3.37 3.35
CA PRO A 167 11.22 1.99 3.78
C PRO A 167 12.44 1.14 3.44
N ARG A 168 12.86 0.25 4.36
CA ARG A 168 13.94 -0.71 4.08
C ARG A 168 13.58 -1.64 2.93
N GLU A 169 12.30 -1.94 2.77
CA GLU A 169 11.80 -2.77 1.66
C GLU A 169 12.08 -2.15 0.28
N PHE A 170 12.34 -0.84 0.20
CA PHE A 170 12.71 -0.20 -1.05
C PHE A 170 14.10 -0.62 -1.56
N GLU A 171 14.97 -1.13 -0.69
CA GLU A 171 16.26 -1.72 -1.09
C GLU A 171 16.09 -2.99 -1.93
N HIS A 172 14.93 -3.65 -1.83
CA HIS A 172 14.66 -4.92 -2.47
C HIS A 172 13.81 -4.80 -3.74
N ILE A 173 13.22 -3.64 -4.01
CA ILE A 173 12.44 -3.40 -5.24
C ILE A 173 13.31 -2.76 -6.32
N THR A 174 12.86 -2.86 -7.57
CA THR A 174 13.56 -2.22 -8.69
C THR A 174 13.33 -0.71 -8.67
N ALA A 175 14.28 0.05 -9.25
CA ALA A 175 14.08 1.47 -9.49
C ALA A 175 12.81 1.76 -10.30
N TYR A 176 12.43 0.83 -11.20
CA TYR A 176 11.18 0.89 -11.95
C TYR A 176 9.94 0.85 -11.04
N ALA A 177 9.91 -0.03 -10.03
CA ALA A 177 8.81 -0.10 -9.07
C ALA A 177 8.62 1.21 -8.31
N LEU A 178 9.72 1.85 -7.91
CA LEU A 178 9.70 3.15 -7.27
C LEU A 178 9.25 4.25 -8.23
N GLN A 179 9.75 4.25 -9.46
CA GLN A 179 9.35 5.20 -10.50
C GLN A 179 7.85 5.14 -10.80
N GLU A 180 7.24 3.96 -10.80
CA GLU A 180 5.79 3.80 -10.99
C GLU A 180 4.98 4.44 -9.86
N LEU A 181 5.42 4.28 -8.60
CA LEU A 181 4.80 4.93 -7.44
C LEU A 181 4.89 6.45 -7.54
N LEU A 182 6.08 6.98 -7.83
CA LEU A 182 6.30 8.42 -7.98
C LEU A 182 5.50 9.01 -9.14
N SER A 183 5.45 8.30 -10.27
CA SER A 183 4.68 8.72 -11.44
C SER A 183 3.18 8.69 -11.15
N PHE A 184 2.69 7.70 -10.39
CA PHE A 184 1.31 7.66 -9.91
C PHE A 184 0.97 8.88 -9.03
N HIS A 185 1.82 9.20 -8.05
CA HIS A 185 1.68 10.38 -7.20
C HIS A 185 1.64 11.67 -8.01
N PHE A 186 2.62 11.86 -8.90
CA PHE A 186 2.71 13.04 -9.76
C PHE A 186 1.46 13.22 -10.61
N ARG A 187 0.97 12.14 -11.26
CA ARG A 187 -0.25 12.17 -12.06
C ARG A 187 -1.46 12.61 -11.24
N CYS A 188 -1.64 12.06 -10.04
CA CYS A 188 -2.74 12.45 -9.14
C CYS A 188 -2.65 13.94 -8.80
N MET A 189 -1.49 14.40 -8.32
CA MET A 189 -1.32 15.78 -7.87
C MET A 189 -1.47 16.80 -9.01
N GLN A 190 -0.97 16.47 -10.20
CA GLN A 190 -1.08 17.34 -11.37
C GLN A 190 -2.52 17.42 -11.89
N GLN A 191 -3.24 16.31 -11.94
CA GLN A 191 -4.64 16.28 -12.39
C GLN A 191 -5.57 17.00 -11.41
N VAL A 192 -5.32 16.89 -10.10
CA VAL A 192 -6.07 17.69 -9.11
C VAL A 192 -5.73 19.18 -9.24
N ALA A 193 -4.47 19.53 -9.52
CA ALA A 193 -4.07 20.94 -9.73
C ALA A 193 -4.86 21.63 -10.84
N SER A 194 -5.11 20.91 -11.96
CA SER A 194 -5.76 21.46 -13.15
C SER A 194 -7.26 21.72 -12.97
N LEU A 195 -7.89 21.15 -11.94
CA LEU A 195 -9.29 21.44 -11.60
C LEU A 195 -9.52 22.92 -11.24
N ARG A 196 -8.48 23.63 -10.80
CA ARG A 196 -8.48 25.07 -10.51
C ARG A 196 -8.52 25.92 -11.78
N GLU A 197 -7.93 25.42 -12.86
CA GLU A 197 -7.74 26.17 -14.10
C GLU A 197 -9.01 26.20 -14.95
N GLY A 198 -9.81 25.12 -14.93
CA GLY A 198 -11.02 25.01 -15.74
C GLY A 198 -12.09 24.09 -15.16
N TRP A 199 -13.35 24.39 -15.48
CA TRP A 199 -14.54 23.73 -14.92
C TRP A 199 -15.16 22.68 -15.85
N LYS A 200 -14.42 22.23 -16.88
CA LYS A 200 -14.89 21.21 -17.83
C LYS A 200 -15.16 19.84 -17.20
N TRP A 201 -14.71 19.63 -15.96
CA TRP A 201 -14.99 18.43 -15.19
C TRP A 201 -16.36 18.46 -14.49
N VAL A 202 -17.03 19.62 -14.45
CA VAL A 202 -18.31 19.80 -13.74
C VAL A 202 -19.49 19.74 -14.71
N THR A 203 -20.50 18.94 -14.36
CA THR A 203 -21.78 18.90 -15.08
C THR A 203 -22.72 20.01 -14.61
N PRO A 204 -23.55 20.60 -15.50
CA PRO A 204 -24.44 21.72 -15.15
C PRO A 204 -25.36 21.51 -13.94
N GLY A 205 -25.81 20.27 -13.70
CA GLY A 205 -26.67 19.92 -12.56
C GLY A 205 -25.94 19.73 -11.23
N SER A 206 -24.61 19.65 -11.25
CA SER A 206 -23.79 19.38 -10.05
C SER A 206 -23.31 20.65 -9.36
N VAL A 207 -23.40 21.80 -10.03
CA VAL A 207 -23.11 23.10 -9.41
C VAL A 207 -24.37 23.59 -8.69
N PRO A 208 -24.36 23.74 -7.36
CA PRO A 208 -25.51 24.28 -6.62
C PRO A 208 -25.92 25.64 -7.19
N ALA A 209 -27.23 25.89 -7.34
CA ALA A 209 -27.78 27.15 -7.86
C ALA A 209 -27.20 28.39 -7.16
N GLN A 210 -26.92 28.26 -5.87
CA GLN A 210 -26.34 29.26 -4.97
C GLN A 210 -24.93 29.70 -5.40
N CYS A 211 -24.17 28.82 -6.08
CA CYS A 211 -22.84 29.12 -6.61
C CYS A 211 -22.90 29.98 -7.87
N HIS A 212 -24.05 30.05 -8.55
CA HIS A 212 -24.24 30.84 -9.76
C HIS A 212 -24.63 32.27 -9.42
N LYS A 213 -24.25 33.19 -10.32
CA LYS A 213 -24.88 34.51 -10.42
C LYS A 213 -26.15 34.37 -11.28
N SER A 214 -27.30 34.38 -10.62
CA SER A 214 -28.63 34.43 -11.21
C SER A 214 -28.97 35.84 -11.71
N THR A 215 -29.84 35.91 -12.72
CA THR A 215 -30.44 37.14 -13.24
C THR A 215 -31.79 37.47 -12.59
N GLY A 216 -32.26 36.63 -11.66
CA GLY A 216 -33.52 36.80 -10.93
C GLY A 216 -33.52 37.95 -9.92
N SER A 217 -34.72 38.38 -9.49
CA SER A 217 -34.92 39.55 -8.61
C SER A 217 -34.22 39.46 -7.26
N HIS A 218 -34.11 38.27 -6.67
CA HIS A 218 -33.41 38.04 -5.39
C HIS A 218 -31.89 38.18 -5.49
N ASP A 219 -31.30 38.05 -6.68
CA ASP A 219 -29.84 38.10 -6.87
C ASP A 219 -29.35 39.48 -7.34
N ARG A 220 -30.25 40.42 -7.67
CA ARG A 220 -29.89 41.80 -8.03
C ARG A 220 -29.24 42.58 -6.87
N SER A 221 -29.45 42.15 -5.63
CA SER A 221 -28.81 42.77 -4.46
C SER A 221 -27.40 42.24 -4.19
N CYS A 222 -26.99 41.12 -4.81
CA CYS A 222 -25.63 40.63 -4.64
C CYS A 222 -24.66 41.34 -5.59
N ARG A 223 -23.62 41.95 -5.00
CA ARG A 223 -22.53 42.62 -5.74
C ARG A 223 -21.20 41.88 -5.68
N CYS A 224 -21.19 40.62 -5.19
CA CYS A 224 -19.98 39.80 -5.18
C CYS A 224 -19.41 39.60 -6.59
N ASP A 225 -18.08 39.50 -6.64
CA ASP A 225 -17.37 39.14 -7.85
C ASP A 225 -17.74 37.73 -8.32
N TYR A 226 -17.61 37.53 -9.62
CA TYR A 226 -17.90 36.26 -10.27
C TYR A 226 -16.94 36.05 -11.45
N ARG A 227 -16.76 34.79 -11.81
CA ARG A 227 -15.95 34.33 -12.93
C ARG A 227 -16.84 33.53 -13.88
N THR A 228 -16.81 33.85 -15.16
CA THR A 228 -17.45 33.00 -16.17
C THR A 228 -16.58 31.78 -16.43
N VAL A 229 -17.15 30.59 -16.28
CA VAL A 229 -16.47 29.31 -16.49
C VAL A 229 -17.25 28.45 -17.48
N SER A 230 -16.51 27.61 -18.21
CA SER A 230 -17.07 26.67 -19.17
C SER A 230 -17.21 25.29 -18.53
N LEU A 231 -18.43 24.75 -18.54
CA LEU A 231 -18.77 23.43 -17.99
C LEU A 231 -18.48 22.30 -19.00
N SER A 232 -18.68 21.05 -18.57
CA SER A 232 -18.39 19.85 -19.38
C SER A 232 -19.10 19.81 -20.74
N ASN A 233 -20.31 20.37 -20.83
CA ASN A 233 -21.10 20.44 -22.06
C ASN A 233 -20.84 21.72 -22.89
N GLY A 234 -19.86 22.54 -22.52
CA GLY A 234 -19.54 23.80 -23.18
C GLY A 234 -20.41 25.00 -22.77
N SER A 235 -21.43 24.80 -21.92
CA SER A 235 -22.22 25.92 -21.37
C SER A 235 -21.34 26.84 -20.53
N GLN A 236 -21.60 28.14 -20.63
CA GLN A 236 -20.93 29.17 -19.84
C GLN A 236 -21.81 29.53 -18.65
N VAL A 237 -21.25 29.48 -17.44
CA VAL A 237 -21.94 29.87 -16.21
C VAL A 237 -21.09 30.86 -15.42
N ALA A 238 -21.73 31.84 -14.78
CA ALA A 238 -21.08 32.81 -13.92
C ALA A 238 -21.03 32.26 -12.49
N ILE A 239 -19.84 31.85 -12.04
CA ILE A 239 -19.62 31.28 -10.71
C ILE A 239 -19.11 32.37 -9.76
N ARG A 240 -19.68 32.44 -8.56
CA ARG A 240 -19.25 33.40 -7.52
C ARG A 240 -17.79 33.15 -7.10
N SER A 241 -17.06 34.22 -6.79
CA SER A 241 -15.64 34.17 -6.43
C SER A 241 -15.34 33.25 -5.24
N TRP A 242 -16.19 33.23 -4.21
CA TRP A 242 -16.02 32.34 -3.07
C TRP A 242 -16.08 30.85 -3.44
N CYS A 243 -16.82 30.49 -4.50
CA CYS A 243 -16.91 29.11 -4.96
C CYS A 243 -15.61 28.67 -5.66
N GLN A 244 -15.01 29.56 -6.45
CA GLN A 244 -13.66 29.34 -7.01
C GLN A 244 -12.61 29.27 -5.88
N ALA A 245 -12.67 30.18 -4.91
CA ALA A 245 -11.75 30.18 -3.77
C ALA A 245 -11.81 28.87 -2.98
N TYR A 246 -13.00 28.28 -2.84
CA TYR A 246 -13.15 26.94 -2.26
C TYR A 246 -12.45 25.87 -3.11
N VAL A 247 -12.66 25.84 -4.43
CA VAL A 247 -11.99 24.85 -5.31
C VAL A 247 -10.47 24.98 -5.21
N ASP A 248 -9.96 26.21 -5.18
CA ASP A 248 -8.54 26.49 -5.03
C ASP A 248 -8.00 25.97 -3.69
N ALA A 249 -8.69 26.29 -2.59
CA ALA A 249 -8.31 25.85 -1.25
C ALA A 249 -8.37 24.32 -1.11
N ALA A 250 -9.41 23.67 -1.64
CA ALA A 250 -9.58 22.22 -1.57
C ALA A 250 -8.52 21.47 -2.38
N CYS A 251 -8.19 21.96 -3.59
CA CYS A 251 -7.11 21.38 -4.38
C CYS A 251 -5.75 21.55 -3.69
N ILE A 252 -5.47 22.72 -3.10
CA ILE A 252 -4.23 22.96 -2.34
C ILE A 252 -4.15 22.04 -1.11
N ALA A 253 -5.25 21.93 -0.35
CA ALA A 253 -5.31 21.06 0.82
C ALA A 253 -5.05 19.60 0.44
N TYR A 254 -5.68 19.11 -0.63
CA TYR A 254 -5.42 17.77 -1.15
C TYR A 254 -3.99 17.60 -1.64
N GLN A 255 -3.39 18.58 -2.33
CA GLN A 255 -2.00 18.47 -2.78
C GLN A 255 -0.98 18.41 -1.63
N ASN A 256 -1.31 19.01 -0.48
CA ASN A 256 -0.45 19.00 0.69
C ASN A 256 -0.62 17.75 1.56
N GLU A 257 -1.86 17.28 1.73
CA GLU A 257 -2.19 16.18 2.64
C GLU A 257 -2.41 14.84 1.92
N GLY A 258 -2.78 14.87 0.64
CA GLY A 258 -3.16 13.72 -0.19
C GLY A 258 -4.34 12.89 0.32
N ALA A 259 -5.06 13.40 1.33
CA ALA A 259 -6.24 12.79 1.91
C ALA A 259 -7.52 13.41 1.35
N LEU A 260 -8.47 12.57 0.92
CA LEU A 260 -9.78 13.02 0.43
C LEU A 260 -10.59 13.79 1.47
N THR A 261 -10.37 13.50 2.76
CA THR A 261 -11.01 14.23 3.87
C THR A 261 -10.59 15.69 3.93
N ALA A 262 -9.43 16.07 3.37
CA ALA A 262 -8.99 17.46 3.31
C ALA A 262 -9.93 18.34 2.47
N ILE A 263 -10.61 17.77 1.47
CA ILE A 263 -11.53 18.48 0.58
C ILE A 263 -12.78 18.95 1.34
N THR A 264 -13.32 18.12 2.23
CA THR A 264 -14.60 18.37 2.92
C THR A 264 -14.44 19.01 4.31
N ARG A 265 -13.21 19.36 4.72
CA ARG A 265 -12.95 19.96 6.03
C ARG A 265 -13.49 21.39 6.13
N LEU A 266 -14.01 21.73 7.31
CA LEU A 266 -14.44 23.11 7.60
C LEU A 266 -13.32 24.12 7.42
N THR A 267 -12.08 23.78 7.77
CA THR A 267 -10.90 24.64 7.58
C THR A 267 -10.68 24.98 6.11
N THR A 268 -10.90 24.02 5.21
CA THR A 268 -10.81 24.20 3.75
C THR A 268 -11.93 25.10 3.23
N CYS A 269 -13.15 24.93 3.75
CA CYS A 269 -14.30 25.76 3.37
C CYS A 269 -14.26 27.17 3.98
N SER A 270 -13.50 27.39 5.07
CA SER A 270 -13.60 28.58 5.91
C SER A 270 -13.36 29.89 5.15
N ALA A 271 -12.33 29.96 4.31
CA ALA A 271 -12.02 31.16 3.53
C ALA A 271 -13.16 31.54 2.57
N ALA A 272 -13.75 30.53 1.91
CA ALA A 272 -14.90 30.73 1.03
C ALA A 272 -16.15 31.17 1.81
N LEU A 273 -16.40 30.56 2.97
CA LEU A 273 -17.54 30.93 3.83
C LEU A 273 -17.42 32.35 4.38
N LEU A 274 -16.23 32.76 4.80
CA LEU A 274 -15.96 34.12 5.27
C LEU A 274 -16.18 35.15 4.15
N SER A 275 -15.65 34.88 2.95
CA SER A 275 -15.89 35.73 1.78
C SER A 275 -17.37 35.82 1.41
N ALA A 276 -18.11 34.72 1.51
CA ALA A 276 -19.56 34.73 1.27
C ALA A 276 -20.34 35.49 2.37
N HIS A 277 -19.83 35.51 3.61
CA HIS A 277 -20.49 36.15 4.75
C HIS A 277 -20.62 37.67 4.61
N GLU A 278 -19.72 38.30 3.86
CA GLU A 278 -19.74 39.74 3.57
C GLU A 278 -20.98 40.16 2.74
N CYS A 279 -21.65 39.21 2.08
CA CYS A 279 -22.87 39.43 1.31
C CYS A 279 -24.10 38.92 2.05
N SER A 280 -25.13 39.79 2.15
CA SER A 280 -26.40 39.47 2.82
C SER A 280 -27.12 38.25 2.25
N ASN A 281 -26.94 37.97 0.95
CA ASN A 281 -27.55 36.83 0.28
C ASN A 281 -26.67 35.58 0.35
N CYS A 282 -25.37 35.71 0.06
CA CYS A 282 -24.47 34.55 0.04
C CYS A 282 -24.24 33.95 1.43
N LYS A 283 -24.32 34.74 2.50
CA LYS A 283 -24.07 34.27 3.87
C LYS A 283 -24.97 33.12 4.32
N THR A 284 -26.22 33.06 3.86
CA THR A 284 -27.19 32.01 4.24
C THR A 284 -27.14 30.80 3.32
N GLU A 285 -26.63 30.98 2.11
CA GLU A 285 -26.68 29.97 1.05
C GLU A 285 -25.36 29.23 0.85
N ALA A 286 -24.22 29.89 1.13
CA ALA A 286 -22.91 29.36 0.82
C ALA A 286 -22.57 28.08 1.62
N SER A 287 -23.02 27.95 2.87
CA SER A 287 -22.77 26.74 3.67
C SER A 287 -23.40 25.51 3.05
N VAL A 288 -24.69 25.58 2.69
CA VAL A 288 -25.43 24.49 2.04
C VAL A 288 -24.88 24.19 0.65
N ALA A 289 -24.45 25.22 -0.07
CA ALA A 289 -23.84 25.06 -1.38
C ALA A 289 -22.49 24.34 -1.31
N LEU A 290 -21.61 24.76 -0.40
CA LEU A 290 -20.30 24.16 -0.23
C LEU A 290 -20.38 22.73 0.30
N ASP A 291 -21.32 22.42 1.19
CA ASP A 291 -21.53 21.05 1.66
C ASP A 291 -21.79 20.10 0.49
N LYS A 292 -22.77 20.42 -0.37
CA LYS A 292 -23.09 19.64 -1.57
C LYS A 292 -21.95 19.62 -2.58
N PHE A 293 -21.36 20.77 -2.88
CA PHE A 293 -20.33 20.87 -3.91
C PHE A 293 -19.01 20.22 -3.48
N SER A 294 -18.74 20.17 -2.17
CA SER A 294 -17.56 19.48 -1.65
C SER A 294 -17.57 17.98 -1.94
N LEU A 295 -18.76 17.35 -1.89
CA LEU A 295 -18.94 15.95 -2.27
C LEU A 295 -18.69 15.74 -3.76
N VAL A 296 -19.17 16.64 -4.62
CA VAL A 296 -18.92 16.60 -6.07
C VAL A 296 -17.42 16.67 -6.37
N LEU A 297 -16.70 17.62 -5.74
CA LEU A 297 -15.26 17.73 -5.90
C LEU A 297 -14.52 16.51 -5.35
N LYS A 298 -14.92 16.00 -4.18
CA LYS A 298 -14.34 14.79 -3.58
C LYS A 298 -14.46 13.58 -4.52
N THR A 299 -15.65 13.34 -5.06
CA THR A 299 -15.88 12.26 -6.04
C THR A 299 -15.03 12.45 -7.29
N ARG A 300 -14.89 13.68 -7.81
CA ARG A 300 -14.00 13.91 -8.96
C ARG A 300 -12.54 13.59 -8.64
N VAL A 301 -12.06 13.89 -7.43
CA VAL A 301 -10.69 13.54 -7.02
C VAL A 301 -10.54 12.02 -6.86
N GLU A 302 -11.54 11.32 -6.33
CA GLU A 302 -11.58 9.86 -6.30
C GLU A 302 -11.47 9.26 -7.71
N ASP A 303 -12.21 9.80 -8.69
CA ASP A 303 -12.14 9.37 -10.09
C ASP A 303 -10.74 9.60 -10.67
N ILE A 304 -10.12 10.76 -10.44
CA ILE A 304 -8.75 11.05 -10.87
C ILE A 304 -7.76 10.01 -10.33
N VAL A 305 -7.88 9.65 -9.05
CA VAL A 305 -7.03 8.64 -8.42
C VAL A 305 -7.27 7.26 -9.05
N ALA A 306 -8.52 6.91 -9.33
CA ALA A 306 -8.87 5.66 -10.00
C ALA A 306 -8.31 5.62 -11.44
N GLU A 307 -8.50 6.68 -12.22
CA GLU A 307 -7.95 6.85 -13.56
C GLU A 307 -6.42 6.76 -13.56
N ALA A 308 -5.74 7.40 -12.61
CA ALA A 308 -4.29 7.32 -12.46
C ALA A 308 -3.82 5.90 -12.11
N ALA A 309 -4.56 5.19 -11.27
CA ALA A 309 -4.25 3.81 -10.90
C ALA A 309 -4.32 2.85 -12.09
N THR A 310 -5.22 3.07 -13.06
CA THR A 310 -5.25 2.25 -14.30
C THR A 310 -3.96 2.34 -15.11
N LYS A 311 -3.23 3.46 -14.98
CA LYS A 311 -1.98 3.72 -15.69
C LYS A 311 -0.75 3.29 -14.90
N LEU A 312 -0.90 2.73 -13.70
CA LEU A 312 0.20 2.14 -12.93
C LEU A 312 0.50 0.75 -13.49
N GLN A 313 1.72 0.58 -13.99
CA GLN A 313 2.16 -0.65 -14.64
C GLN A 313 2.87 -1.57 -13.66
N THR A 314 2.60 -2.87 -13.78
CA THR A 314 3.30 -3.91 -13.04
C THR A 314 3.81 -4.94 -14.05
N PRO A 315 5.05 -5.43 -13.93
CA PRO A 315 5.58 -6.44 -14.85
C PRO A 315 4.93 -7.82 -14.66
N PHE A 316 4.20 -8.01 -13.57
CA PHE A 316 3.41 -9.19 -13.24
C PHE A 316 1.93 -8.94 -13.57
N GLN A 317 1.28 -9.91 -14.22
CA GLN A 317 -0.15 -9.89 -14.55
C GLN A 317 -1.00 -10.33 -13.35
N THR A 318 -2.25 -9.88 -13.30
CA THR A 318 -3.27 -10.44 -12.40
C THR A 318 -3.46 -11.92 -12.72
N THR A 319 -3.04 -12.78 -11.80
CA THR A 319 -3.51 -14.17 -11.73
C THR A 319 -4.90 -14.20 -11.14
#